data_AF-A0A1W2THA4-F1
#
_entry.id   AF-A0A1W2THA4-F1
#
_cell.length_a   1.000
_cell.length_b   1.000
_cell.length_c   1.000
_cell.angle_alpha   90.00
_cell.angle_beta   90.00
_cell.angle_gamma   90.00
#
_symmetry.space_group_name_H-M   'P 1'
#
loop_
_entity.id
_entity.type
_entity.pdbx_description
1 polymer ?
#
loop_
_entity_poly.entity_id
_entity_poly.type
_entity_poly.pdbx_seq_one_letter_code
_entity_poly.pdbx_strand_id
1 'polypeptide(L)'
;MAFLSFLFLALFPPVFGKVQLLGVAIAGGEFGCQIDGTCPPESAQLPLNDGPTQMNHFVADDGINVLRIPTSWQFLVNNQLGGAIDASSFSKYDQLVQSCLDSGARCMIDIHNFARWDGQIIGQGGPTDEQFASFWGELAGKYATDDKIIFELMNEPHDLDVGIWAQTCQKAVTAIREAGAKSQMILLPGTNFDSAATLVSSGSADALLAITNPDGSTANLLLDIHKYLDTDNSGTHAACTTNNIGAFTTIARYLRSKGRKGFVSETGASSDVSCMTEFCAQNAFINRNSDVFTGLVAWGAGSFGTDYLLSLTPSSQDGRLVDTALMKQCFLAPWNNSPSNNGTIPTRTLATASPTASTLLVLTSTLLSTPTALLTASLGLPIFGTPQNSSSKGSSKSSDTASQSTINTSNVLILTDTLLQSTIQTLAIATGSPPARSGFAGLLTAQSGPASPTQASTLTAASTETASPENGAGSVAVGTLPGWICVFIAIVSLI
;
A
#
# COMPACT_ATOMS: atom_id res chain seq x y z
N MET A 1 53.86 -0.65 -35.34
CA MET A 1 53.41 -0.68 -33.93
C MET A 1 52.21 0.26 -33.81
N ALA A 2 51.01 -0.28 -33.71
CA ALA A 2 49.79 0.51 -33.55
C ALA A 2 49.52 0.69 -32.05
N PHE A 3 49.47 1.93 -31.58
CA PHE A 3 49.08 2.25 -30.21
C PHE A 3 47.55 2.21 -30.10
N LEU A 4 47.01 1.16 -29.49
CA LEU A 4 45.63 1.13 -29.03
C LEU A 4 45.53 2.00 -27.77
N SER A 5 44.87 3.16 -27.87
CA SER A 5 44.42 3.90 -26.68
C SER A 5 43.15 3.23 -26.14
N PHE A 6 43.28 2.55 -25.01
CA PHE A 6 42.13 2.12 -24.21
C PHE A 6 41.58 3.34 -23.45
N LEU A 7 40.44 3.85 -23.88
CA LEU A 7 39.64 4.79 -23.12
C LEU A 7 38.98 4.02 -21.96
N PHE A 8 39.58 4.10 -20.77
CA PHE A 8 38.94 3.63 -19.54
C PHE A 8 37.79 4.59 -19.21
N LEU A 9 36.57 4.22 -19.58
CA LEU A 9 35.37 4.85 -19.04
C LEU A 9 35.28 4.42 -17.57
N ALA A 10 35.67 5.29 -16.65
CA ALA A 10 35.43 5.08 -15.23
C ALA A 10 33.91 5.11 -15.00
N LEU A 11 33.28 3.93 -14.97
CA LEU A 11 31.92 3.75 -14.50
C LEU A 11 31.93 3.98 -13.00
N PHE A 12 31.70 5.23 -12.58
CA PHE A 12 31.32 5.48 -11.20
C PHE A 12 30.00 4.73 -10.96
N PRO A 13 29.90 3.88 -9.92
CA PRO A 13 28.62 3.32 -9.56
C PRO A 13 27.68 4.50 -9.28
N PRO A 14 26.45 4.51 -9.83
CA PRO A 14 25.48 5.52 -9.47
C PRO A 14 25.32 5.49 -7.94
N VAL A 15 25.68 6.58 -7.29
CA VAL A 15 25.35 6.79 -5.88
C VAL A 15 23.86 7.05 -5.86
N PHE A 16 23.08 6.05 -5.50
CA PHE A 16 21.65 6.18 -5.32
C PHE A 16 21.38 6.74 -3.91
N GLY A 17 20.40 7.64 -3.83
CA GLY A 17 20.04 8.32 -2.59
C GLY A 17 19.15 7.45 -1.71
N LYS A 18 18.69 7.96 -0.57
CA LYS A 18 17.55 7.39 0.17
C LYS A 18 16.22 7.49 -0.60
N VAL A 19 15.21 6.70 -0.26
CA VAL A 19 13.86 6.86 -0.87
C VAL A 19 13.34 8.27 -0.62
N GLN A 20 12.53 8.78 -1.54
CA GLN A 20 12.02 10.15 -1.48
C GLN A 20 10.97 10.31 -0.38
N LEU A 21 10.17 9.27 -0.15
CA LEU A 21 9.05 9.28 0.78
C LEU A 21 9.24 8.23 1.87
N LEU A 22 9.28 8.64 3.13
CA LEU A 22 9.32 7.77 4.30
C LEU A 22 8.07 8.04 5.13
N GLY A 23 7.35 6.99 5.52
CA GLY A 23 6.05 7.15 6.15
C GLY A 23 5.64 6.11 7.17
N VAL A 24 4.53 6.39 7.85
CA VAL A 24 3.89 5.51 8.82
C VAL A 24 2.40 5.43 8.49
N ALA A 25 1.80 4.25 8.64
CA ALA A 25 0.36 4.09 8.56
C ALA A 25 -0.33 4.62 9.83
N ILE A 26 -1.34 5.47 9.64
CA ILE A 26 -2.21 6.02 10.68
C ILE A 26 -3.53 5.26 10.61
N ALA A 27 -3.52 4.06 11.18
CA ALA A 27 -4.60 3.09 11.13
C ALA A 27 -5.80 3.48 12.00
N GLY A 28 -6.95 2.88 11.73
CA GLY A 28 -8.17 3.02 12.49
C GLY A 28 -9.43 3.05 11.63
N GLY A 29 -9.38 3.65 10.44
CA GLY A 29 -10.54 3.75 9.54
C GLY A 29 -11.00 2.41 8.95
N GLU A 30 -10.10 1.44 8.94
CA GLU A 30 -10.27 0.07 8.46
C GLU A 30 -10.58 -0.93 9.59
N PHE A 31 -10.54 -0.52 10.86
CA PHE A 31 -10.75 -1.44 11.97
C PHE A 31 -12.09 -2.20 11.82
N GLY A 32 -12.01 -3.52 11.98
CA GLY A 32 -13.12 -4.45 11.75
C GLY A 32 -13.13 -5.10 10.36
N CYS A 33 -12.37 -4.57 9.39
CA CYS A 33 -12.18 -5.22 8.10
C CYS A 33 -11.56 -6.61 8.25
N GLN A 34 -12.09 -7.55 7.47
CA GLN A 34 -11.55 -8.89 7.31
C GLN A 34 -10.92 -9.03 5.93
N ILE A 35 -10.01 -9.99 5.77
CA ILE A 35 -9.33 -10.25 4.49
C ILE A 35 -10.31 -10.67 3.37
N ASP A 36 -11.52 -11.12 3.71
CA ASP A 36 -12.54 -11.40 2.71
C ASP A 36 -13.25 -10.13 2.19
N GLY A 37 -12.82 -8.93 2.62
CA GLY A 37 -13.39 -7.65 2.24
C GLY A 37 -14.69 -7.31 2.96
N THR A 38 -15.06 -8.03 4.03
CA THR A 38 -16.15 -7.65 4.94
C THR A 38 -15.66 -6.57 5.91
N CYS A 39 -16.25 -5.38 5.88
CA CYS A 39 -15.87 -4.26 6.75
C CYS A 39 -17.11 -3.60 7.36
N PRO A 40 -17.50 -3.92 8.60
CA PRO A 40 -18.62 -3.25 9.27
C PRO A 40 -18.27 -1.77 9.56
N PRO A 41 -18.95 -0.78 8.95
CA PRO A 41 -18.60 0.64 9.09
C PRO A 41 -18.54 1.16 10.53
N GLU A 42 -19.36 0.61 11.42
CA GLU A 42 -19.42 0.97 12.83
C GLU A 42 -18.18 0.54 13.62
N SER A 43 -17.35 -0.34 13.07
CA SER A 43 -16.10 -0.78 13.69
C SER A 43 -14.95 0.20 13.44
N ALA A 44 -15.09 1.09 12.46
CA ALA A 44 -14.08 2.10 12.14
C ALA A 44 -13.85 3.05 13.31
N GLN A 45 -12.58 3.22 13.66
CA GLN A 45 -12.09 4.07 14.75
C GLN A 45 -11.06 5.05 14.21
N LEU A 46 -11.52 6.04 13.43
CA LEU A 46 -10.63 7.09 12.93
C LEU A 46 -9.96 7.84 14.12
N PRO A 47 -8.62 7.97 14.15
CA PRO A 47 -7.90 8.63 15.24
C PRO A 47 -8.02 10.17 15.17
N LEU A 48 -9.24 10.71 15.23
CA LEU A 48 -9.50 12.16 15.05
C LEU A 48 -8.95 13.03 16.18
N ASN A 49 -8.70 12.46 17.37
CA ASN A 49 -8.17 13.19 18.52
C ASN A 49 -6.65 13.03 18.62
N ASP A 50 -6.16 11.80 18.72
CA ASP A 50 -4.74 11.53 18.96
C ASP A 50 -3.92 11.50 17.65
N GLY A 51 -4.56 11.15 16.53
CA GLY A 51 -3.94 11.07 15.20
C GLY A 51 -3.26 12.37 14.79
N PRO A 52 -3.91 13.56 14.85
CA PRO A 52 -3.26 14.83 14.54
C PRO A 52 -1.97 15.07 15.34
N THR A 53 -1.95 14.68 16.62
CA THR A 53 -0.76 14.83 17.47
C THR A 53 0.34 13.86 17.06
N GLN A 54 0.00 12.60 16.78
CA GLN A 54 0.95 11.60 16.26
C GLN A 54 1.52 12.01 14.90
N MET A 55 0.67 12.45 13.97
CA MET A 55 1.07 12.91 12.63
C MET A 55 2.03 14.09 12.72
N ASN A 56 1.73 15.08 13.56
CA ASN A 56 2.63 16.21 13.79
C ASN A 56 3.96 15.78 14.41
N HIS A 57 3.96 14.83 15.35
CA HIS A 57 5.20 14.29 15.92
C HIS A 57 6.08 13.62 14.84
N PHE A 58 5.51 12.67 14.09
CA PHE A 58 6.24 11.99 13.03
C PHE A 58 6.81 12.97 11.99
N VAL A 59 6.04 13.99 11.61
CA VAL A 59 6.47 14.92 10.56
C VAL A 59 7.46 15.96 11.09
N ALA A 60 7.15 16.62 12.21
CA ALA A 60 7.94 17.72 12.73
C ALA A 60 9.20 17.25 13.47
N ASP A 61 9.12 16.15 14.23
CA ASP A 61 10.22 15.67 15.06
C ASP A 61 11.06 14.62 14.32
N ASP A 62 10.44 13.73 13.55
CA ASP A 62 11.14 12.62 12.88
C ASP A 62 11.44 12.85 11.40
N GLY A 63 10.83 13.86 10.78
CA GLY A 63 11.01 14.18 9.36
C GLY A 63 10.29 13.21 8.40
N ILE A 64 9.29 12.46 8.89
CA ILE A 64 8.36 11.69 8.06
C ILE A 64 7.66 12.64 7.10
N ASN A 65 7.42 12.21 5.85
CA ASN A 65 6.88 13.08 4.81
C ASN A 65 5.78 12.45 3.95
N VAL A 66 5.33 11.23 4.31
CA VAL A 66 4.10 10.62 3.81
C VAL A 66 3.41 9.87 4.94
N LEU A 67 2.09 9.91 4.99
CA LEU A 67 1.28 9.17 5.95
C LEU A 67 0.22 8.39 5.19
N ARG A 68 0.10 7.10 5.47
CA ARG A 68 -0.93 6.21 4.88
C ARG A 68 -2.15 6.19 5.79
N ILE A 69 -3.33 6.44 5.24
CA ILE A 69 -4.58 6.64 5.98
C ILE A 69 -5.61 5.58 5.52
N PRO A 70 -5.54 4.35 6.05
CA PRO A 70 -6.47 3.28 5.70
C PRO A 70 -7.92 3.62 6.05
N THR A 71 -8.84 3.23 5.17
CA THR A 71 -10.28 3.21 5.41
C THR A 71 -10.93 2.11 4.60
N SER A 72 -12.14 1.68 4.98
CA SER A 72 -12.91 0.74 4.17
C SER A 72 -13.81 1.44 3.14
N TRP A 73 -14.06 0.74 2.05
CA TRP A 73 -15.07 1.10 1.06
C TRP A 73 -16.45 1.19 1.73
N GLN A 74 -16.85 0.16 2.50
CA GLN A 74 -18.10 0.14 3.25
C GLN A 74 -18.29 1.38 4.12
N PHE A 75 -17.25 1.83 4.82
CA PHE A 75 -17.32 3.05 5.64
C PHE A 75 -17.64 4.27 4.78
N LEU A 76 -16.89 4.50 3.70
CA LEU A 76 -17.03 5.68 2.85
C LEU A 76 -18.37 5.76 2.12
N VAL A 77 -18.98 4.63 1.76
CA VAL A 77 -20.30 4.61 1.11
C VAL A 77 -21.44 4.20 2.06
N ASN A 78 -21.16 4.05 3.36
CA ASN A 78 -22.11 3.64 4.38
C ASN A 78 -22.92 2.39 3.96
N ASN A 79 -22.19 1.34 3.56
CA ASN A 79 -22.72 0.07 3.03
C ASN A 79 -23.57 0.17 1.74
N GLN A 80 -23.63 1.31 1.06
CA GLN A 80 -24.36 1.46 -0.20
C GLN A 80 -23.43 1.16 -1.40
N LEU A 81 -23.21 -0.11 -1.70
CA LEU A 81 -22.38 -0.52 -2.85
C LEU A 81 -22.87 0.11 -4.16
N GLY A 82 -21.97 0.80 -4.86
CA GLY A 82 -22.29 1.54 -6.10
C GLY A 82 -23.10 2.82 -5.89
N GLY A 83 -23.39 3.18 -4.64
CA GLY A 83 -23.94 4.48 -4.26
C GLY A 83 -22.87 5.57 -4.24
N ALA A 84 -23.33 6.81 -3.99
CA ALA A 84 -22.43 7.94 -3.78
C ALA A 84 -21.68 7.80 -2.44
N ILE A 85 -20.54 8.47 -2.32
CA ILE A 85 -19.83 8.61 -1.05
C ILE A 85 -20.76 9.29 -0.03
N ASP A 86 -20.92 8.65 1.13
CA ASP A 86 -21.74 9.14 2.23
C ASP A 86 -21.10 10.40 2.83
N ALA A 87 -21.86 11.49 2.86
CA ALA A 87 -21.33 12.79 3.31
C ALA A 87 -20.88 12.78 4.78
N SER A 88 -21.52 12.00 5.65
CA SER A 88 -21.20 11.96 7.08
C SER A 88 -19.95 11.12 7.33
N SER A 89 -19.83 9.96 6.68
CA SER A 89 -18.63 9.14 6.74
C SER A 89 -17.44 9.88 6.13
N PHE A 90 -17.63 10.46 4.95
CA PHE A 90 -16.58 11.20 4.26
C PHE A 90 -16.11 12.41 5.06
N SER A 91 -17.00 13.18 5.69
CA SER A 91 -16.58 14.34 6.50
C SER A 91 -15.63 13.95 7.63
N LYS A 92 -15.81 12.77 8.25
CA LYS A 92 -14.90 12.27 9.29
C LYS A 92 -13.57 11.82 8.71
N TYR A 93 -13.60 11.09 7.59
CA TYR A 93 -12.39 10.65 6.93
C TYR A 93 -11.56 11.83 6.41
N ASP A 94 -12.21 12.79 5.74
CA ASP A 94 -11.60 14.02 5.25
C ASP A 94 -10.98 14.83 6.38
N GLN A 95 -11.62 14.95 7.56
CA GLN A 95 -11.01 15.61 8.71
C GLN A 95 -9.63 15.02 9.09
N LEU A 96 -9.47 13.69 9.00
CA LEU A 96 -8.19 13.04 9.23
C LEU A 96 -7.19 13.28 8.09
N VAL A 97 -7.66 13.23 6.84
CA VAL A 97 -6.83 13.54 5.65
C VAL A 97 -6.34 14.98 5.69
N GLN A 98 -7.19 15.95 6.04
CA GLN A 98 -6.80 17.35 6.22
C GLN A 98 -5.77 17.50 7.34
N SER A 99 -5.92 16.79 8.46
CA SER A 99 -4.92 16.79 9.53
C SER A 99 -3.56 16.26 9.04
N CYS A 100 -3.56 15.26 8.16
CA CYS A 100 -2.35 14.79 7.50
C CYS A 100 -1.76 15.87 6.56
N LEU A 101 -2.58 16.54 5.74
CA LEU A 101 -2.11 17.58 4.81
C LEU A 101 -1.55 18.80 5.56
N ASP A 102 -2.20 19.20 6.65
CA ASP A 102 -1.82 20.30 7.53
C ASP A 102 -0.50 20.06 8.26
N SER A 103 -0.16 18.79 8.54
CA SER A 103 1.18 18.43 9.06
C SER A 103 2.30 18.72 8.06
N GLY A 104 1.96 18.87 6.77
CA GLY A 104 2.89 19.12 5.68
C GLY A 104 3.22 17.88 4.84
N ALA A 105 2.88 16.69 5.32
CA ALA A 105 3.11 15.41 4.65
C ALA A 105 2.26 15.22 3.38
N ARG A 106 2.66 14.24 2.56
CA ARG A 106 1.76 13.61 1.58
C ARG A 106 0.81 12.66 2.29
N CYS A 107 -0.42 12.54 1.79
CA CYS A 107 -1.44 11.66 2.40
C CYS A 107 -1.84 10.59 1.39
N MET A 108 -1.58 9.35 1.75
CA MET A 108 -1.92 8.17 0.96
C MET A 108 -3.27 7.63 1.43
N ILE A 109 -4.25 7.70 0.54
CA ILE A 109 -5.59 7.17 0.76
C ILE A 109 -5.57 5.70 0.36
N ASP A 110 -5.76 4.83 1.35
CA ASP A 110 -5.81 3.39 1.19
C ASP A 110 -7.25 2.88 1.35
N ILE A 111 -7.71 2.10 0.37
CA ILE A 111 -8.99 1.39 0.40
C ILE A 111 -8.74 -0.05 0.84
N HIS A 112 -9.01 -0.31 2.11
CA HIS A 112 -8.53 -1.47 2.83
C HIS A 112 -9.44 -2.72 2.68
N ASN A 113 -9.69 -3.12 1.43
CA ASN A 113 -10.78 -4.05 1.08
C ASN A 113 -10.35 -5.36 0.40
N PHE A 114 -9.06 -5.64 0.22
CA PHE A 114 -8.57 -6.94 -0.27
C PHE A 114 -9.11 -7.33 -1.66
N ALA A 115 -9.39 -6.33 -2.50
CA ALA A 115 -10.09 -6.40 -3.79
C ALA A 115 -11.49 -7.04 -3.72
N ARG A 116 -12.14 -6.94 -2.55
CA ARG A 116 -13.41 -7.59 -2.26
C ARG A 116 -14.43 -6.66 -1.61
N TRP A 117 -15.68 -7.07 -1.74
CA TRP A 117 -16.80 -6.58 -0.95
C TRP A 117 -17.57 -7.79 -0.43
N ASP A 118 -17.63 -7.95 0.90
CA ASP A 118 -18.36 -9.02 1.60
C ASP A 118 -18.14 -10.42 0.99
N GLY A 119 -16.87 -10.81 0.82
CA GLY A 119 -16.45 -12.12 0.30
C GLY A 119 -16.37 -12.23 -1.23
N GLN A 120 -16.87 -11.24 -1.98
CA GLN A 120 -16.91 -11.30 -3.45
C GLN A 120 -15.86 -10.39 -4.11
N ILE A 121 -15.17 -10.91 -5.12
CA ILE A 121 -14.05 -10.23 -5.79
C ILE A 121 -14.55 -9.25 -6.84
N ILE A 122 -14.05 -8.01 -6.81
CA ILE A 122 -14.39 -6.96 -7.77
C ILE A 122 -14.02 -7.41 -9.19
N GLY A 123 -14.94 -7.26 -10.14
CA GLY A 123 -14.76 -7.67 -11.53
C GLY A 123 -14.77 -9.20 -11.76
N GLN A 124 -14.89 -10.00 -10.70
CA GLN A 124 -14.73 -11.47 -10.73
C GLN A 124 -15.82 -12.20 -9.92
N GLY A 125 -17.04 -11.66 -9.91
CA GLY A 125 -18.20 -12.24 -9.23
C GLY A 125 -18.83 -11.33 -8.16
N GLY A 126 -18.08 -10.33 -7.69
CA GLY A 126 -18.54 -9.29 -6.78
C GLY A 126 -18.93 -8.00 -7.49
N PRO A 127 -18.62 -6.83 -6.88
CA PRO A 127 -18.86 -5.53 -7.50
C PRO A 127 -18.32 -5.45 -8.93
N THR A 128 -18.99 -4.71 -9.81
CA THR A 128 -18.49 -4.51 -11.18
C THR A 128 -17.32 -3.55 -11.21
N ASP A 129 -16.53 -3.59 -12.29
CA ASP A 129 -15.46 -2.60 -12.47
C ASP A 129 -16.01 -1.18 -12.51
N GLU A 130 -17.22 -0.98 -13.05
CA GLU A 130 -17.86 0.33 -13.14
C GLU A 130 -18.23 0.87 -11.77
N GLN A 131 -18.66 0.02 -10.83
CA GLN A 131 -18.91 0.44 -9.45
C GLN A 131 -17.62 0.88 -8.76
N PHE A 132 -16.53 0.12 -8.96
CA PHE A 132 -15.21 0.46 -8.42
C PHE A 132 -14.62 1.73 -9.05
N ALA A 133 -14.71 1.87 -10.37
CA ALA A 133 -14.25 3.06 -11.10
C ALA A 133 -15.09 4.30 -10.75
N SER A 134 -16.40 4.17 -10.60
CA SER A 134 -17.28 5.25 -10.16
C SER A 134 -16.92 5.73 -8.76
N PHE A 135 -16.70 4.81 -7.83
CA PHE A 135 -16.24 5.13 -6.48
C PHE A 135 -14.92 5.91 -6.50
N TRP A 136 -13.92 5.42 -7.24
CA TRP A 136 -12.62 6.09 -7.37
C TRP A 136 -12.70 7.45 -8.07
N GLY A 137 -13.54 7.58 -9.09
CA GLY A 137 -13.78 8.86 -9.77
C GLY A 137 -14.39 9.90 -8.83
N GLU A 138 -15.36 9.49 -7.99
CA GLU A 138 -15.95 10.40 -7.01
C GLU A 138 -14.93 10.81 -5.93
N LEU A 139 -14.19 9.84 -5.37
CA LEU A 139 -13.20 10.10 -4.33
C LEU A 139 -12.07 11.01 -4.84
N ALA A 140 -11.53 10.71 -6.03
CA ALA A 140 -10.48 11.51 -6.66
C ALA A 140 -10.96 12.92 -7.01
N GLY A 141 -12.21 13.08 -7.43
CA GLY A 141 -12.80 14.40 -7.72
C GLY A 141 -12.81 15.32 -6.50
N LYS A 142 -12.97 14.77 -5.28
CA LYS A 142 -12.91 15.54 -4.03
C LYS A 142 -11.51 16.05 -3.69
N TYR A 143 -10.46 15.39 -4.19
CA TYR A 143 -9.05 15.67 -3.89
C TYR A 143 -8.22 16.08 -5.11
N ALA A 144 -8.86 16.36 -6.24
CA ALA A 144 -8.18 16.54 -7.53
C ALA A 144 -7.13 17.66 -7.53
N THR A 145 -7.35 18.70 -6.71
CA THR A 145 -6.47 19.88 -6.60
C THR A 145 -5.29 19.70 -5.66
N ASP A 146 -5.27 18.64 -4.85
CA ASP A 146 -4.26 18.41 -3.83
C ASP A 146 -3.18 17.46 -4.35
N ASP A 147 -2.05 18.01 -4.78
CA ASP A 147 -0.92 17.27 -5.36
C ASP A 147 -0.13 16.42 -4.34
N LYS A 148 -0.45 16.60 -3.05
CA LYS A 148 0.06 15.82 -1.93
C LYS A 148 -0.70 14.53 -1.69
N ILE A 149 -1.84 14.32 -2.35
CA ILE A 149 -2.60 13.08 -2.25
C ILE A 149 -1.92 11.98 -3.09
N ILE A 150 -1.91 10.77 -2.54
CA ILE A 150 -1.54 9.52 -3.20
C ILE A 150 -2.76 8.61 -3.13
N PHE A 151 -3.14 7.99 -4.24
CA PHE A 151 -4.24 7.04 -4.29
C PHE A 151 -3.68 5.61 -4.31
N GLU A 152 -3.86 4.88 -3.24
CA GLU A 152 -3.62 3.44 -3.21
C GLU A 152 -4.93 2.73 -3.58
N LEU A 153 -4.96 2.08 -4.75
CA LEU A 153 -6.23 1.64 -5.32
C LEU A 153 -6.97 0.62 -4.45
N MET A 154 -6.22 -0.23 -3.75
CA MET A 154 -6.75 -1.33 -2.94
C MET A 154 -5.64 -1.95 -2.10
N ASN A 155 -5.87 -2.13 -0.81
CA ASN A 155 -4.99 -2.93 0.05
C ASN A 155 -5.05 -4.42 -0.34
N GLU A 156 -3.90 -5.04 -0.56
CA GLU A 156 -3.67 -6.48 -0.54
C GLU A 156 -4.69 -7.38 -1.27
N PRO A 157 -4.87 -7.22 -2.60
CA PRO A 157 -5.59 -8.21 -3.38
C PRO A 157 -4.98 -9.61 -3.21
N HIS A 158 -5.82 -10.63 -3.12
CA HIS A 158 -5.38 -12.03 -3.01
C HIS A 158 -6.38 -12.99 -3.66
N ASP A 159 -5.93 -14.21 -3.97
CA ASP A 159 -6.76 -15.31 -4.51
C ASP A 159 -7.70 -14.88 -5.67
N LEU A 160 -7.14 -14.16 -6.65
CA LEU A 160 -7.87 -13.63 -7.80
C LEU A 160 -7.11 -13.81 -9.12
N ASP A 161 -7.80 -13.67 -10.25
CA ASP A 161 -7.18 -13.58 -11.58
C ASP A 161 -6.58 -12.19 -11.78
N VAL A 162 -5.25 -12.10 -11.82
CA VAL A 162 -4.56 -10.80 -11.89
C VAL A 162 -4.69 -10.12 -13.27
N GLY A 163 -4.97 -10.88 -14.33
CA GLY A 163 -5.21 -10.33 -15.66
C GLY A 163 -6.56 -9.61 -15.76
N ILE A 164 -7.58 -10.13 -15.09
CA ILE A 164 -8.87 -9.44 -14.94
C ILE A 164 -8.72 -8.25 -13.99
N TRP A 165 -8.06 -8.44 -12.84
CA TRP A 165 -7.85 -7.36 -11.87
C TRP A 165 -7.10 -6.15 -12.46
N ALA A 166 -6.09 -6.37 -13.30
CA ALA A 166 -5.40 -5.27 -13.98
C ALA A 166 -6.34 -4.44 -14.90
N GLN A 167 -7.37 -5.05 -15.48
CA GLN A 167 -8.39 -4.33 -16.26
C GLN A 167 -9.30 -3.49 -15.35
N THR A 168 -9.67 -4.03 -14.18
CA THR A 168 -10.38 -3.29 -13.13
C THR A 168 -9.56 -2.07 -12.66
N CYS A 169 -8.28 -2.25 -12.36
CA CYS A 169 -7.37 -1.15 -12.01
C CYS A 169 -7.23 -0.12 -13.13
N GLN A 170 -7.15 -0.54 -14.40
CA GLN A 170 -7.09 0.38 -15.54
C GLN A 170 -8.33 1.29 -15.62
N LYS A 171 -9.52 0.74 -15.34
CA LYS A 171 -10.76 1.55 -15.28
C LYS A 171 -10.74 2.54 -14.11
N ALA A 172 -10.26 2.13 -12.94
CA ALA A 172 -10.09 3.03 -11.80
C ALA A 172 -9.08 4.15 -12.09
N VAL A 173 -7.90 3.85 -12.64
CA VAL A 173 -6.92 4.85 -13.07
C VAL A 173 -7.55 5.85 -14.05
N THR A 174 -8.29 5.36 -15.05
CA THR A 174 -8.96 6.21 -16.02
C THR A 174 -9.94 7.16 -15.34
N ALA A 175 -10.81 6.65 -14.47
CA ALA A 175 -11.79 7.45 -13.73
C ALA A 175 -11.14 8.50 -12.81
N ILE A 176 -10.04 8.16 -12.13
CA ILE A 176 -9.28 9.11 -11.30
C ILE A 176 -8.73 10.27 -12.14
N ARG A 177 -8.13 9.96 -13.30
CA ARG A 177 -7.57 10.98 -14.19
C ARG A 177 -8.66 11.85 -14.83
N GLU A 178 -9.80 11.25 -15.22
CA GLU A 178 -10.95 11.94 -15.79
C GLU A 178 -11.66 12.85 -14.77
N ALA A 179 -11.65 12.49 -13.48
CA ALA A 179 -12.12 13.32 -12.38
C ALA A 179 -11.25 14.56 -12.11
N GLY A 180 -10.11 14.70 -12.80
CA GLY A 180 -9.23 15.86 -12.73
C GLY A 180 -7.96 15.67 -11.89
N ALA A 181 -7.81 14.53 -11.21
CA ALA A 181 -6.64 14.22 -10.38
C ALA A 181 -5.45 13.77 -11.24
N LYS A 182 -4.83 14.73 -11.94
CA LYS A 182 -3.81 14.49 -12.98
C LYS A 182 -2.38 14.40 -12.46
N SER A 183 -2.11 14.91 -11.26
CA SER A 183 -0.74 15.06 -10.73
C SER A 183 -0.38 13.98 -9.71
N GLN A 184 -1.39 13.39 -9.06
CA GLN A 184 -1.25 12.47 -7.95
C GLN A 184 -0.61 11.15 -8.37
N MET A 185 0.12 10.53 -7.43
CA MET A 185 0.56 9.15 -7.57
C MET A 185 -0.63 8.21 -7.43
N ILE A 186 -0.63 7.13 -8.20
CA ILE A 186 -1.56 6.01 -8.06
C ILE A 186 -0.74 4.74 -7.87
N LEU A 187 -0.99 4.01 -6.79
CA LEU A 187 -0.37 2.72 -6.51
C LEU A 187 -1.25 1.60 -7.08
N LEU A 188 -0.59 0.65 -7.75
CA LEU A 188 -1.21 -0.44 -8.50
C LEU A 188 -0.95 -1.77 -7.78
N PRO A 189 -1.95 -2.31 -7.07
CA PRO A 189 -1.78 -3.50 -6.23
C PRO A 189 -2.02 -4.80 -7.01
N GLY A 190 -1.26 -5.83 -6.69
CA GLY A 190 -1.29 -7.17 -7.26
C GLY A 190 -1.78 -8.26 -6.29
N THR A 191 -1.82 -9.49 -6.81
CA THR A 191 -2.31 -10.64 -6.02
C THR A 191 -1.25 -11.13 -5.02
N ASN A 192 -1.68 -12.01 -4.11
CA ASN A 192 -0.90 -12.55 -3.01
C ASN A 192 -0.43 -11.44 -2.04
N PHE A 193 -1.39 -10.59 -1.65
CA PHE A 193 -1.21 -9.54 -0.64
C PHE A 193 -0.06 -8.60 -0.97
N ASP A 194 0.01 -8.16 -2.24
CA ASP A 194 1.06 -7.25 -2.74
C ASP A 194 2.51 -7.71 -2.47
N SER A 195 2.71 -9.01 -2.22
CA SER A 195 3.97 -9.47 -1.64
C SER A 195 5.14 -9.26 -2.59
N ALA A 196 6.16 -8.54 -2.11
CA ALA A 196 7.41 -8.30 -2.85
C ALA A 196 8.06 -9.60 -3.35
N ALA A 197 7.79 -10.73 -2.69
CA ALA A 197 8.32 -12.05 -3.06
C ALA A 197 7.63 -12.65 -4.30
N THR A 198 6.39 -12.28 -4.58
CA THR A 198 5.55 -12.94 -5.60
C THR A 198 5.06 -12.04 -6.71
N LEU A 199 5.11 -10.70 -6.57
CA LEU A 199 4.63 -9.78 -7.59
C LEU A 199 5.16 -10.07 -9.01
N VAL A 200 6.43 -10.50 -9.12
CA VAL A 200 7.02 -10.90 -10.41
C VAL A 200 6.53 -12.28 -10.86
N SER A 201 6.63 -13.29 -10.00
CA SER A 201 6.35 -14.69 -10.36
C SER A 201 4.87 -14.99 -10.55
N SER A 202 3.97 -14.22 -9.92
CA SER A 202 2.52 -14.34 -10.10
C SER A 202 2.01 -13.69 -11.39
N GLY A 203 2.87 -12.97 -12.12
CA GLY A 203 2.47 -12.18 -13.30
C GLY A 203 1.82 -10.83 -12.96
N SER A 204 1.65 -10.50 -11.67
CA SER A 204 1.06 -9.21 -11.24
C SER A 204 1.85 -8.03 -11.78
N ALA A 205 3.16 -8.05 -11.65
CA ALA A 205 4.01 -6.94 -12.07
C ALA A 205 4.02 -6.76 -13.60
N ASP A 206 3.86 -7.81 -14.40
CA ASP A 206 3.69 -7.67 -15.86
C ASP A 206 2.33 -7.04 -16.19
N ALA A 207 1.24 -7.55 -15.61
CA ALA A 207 -0.12 -7.09 -15.89
C ALA A 207 -0.34 -5.63 -15.45
N LEU A 208 0.08 -5.27 -14.23
CA LEU A 208 -0.14 -3.95 -13.65
C LEU A 208 0.77 -2.88 -14.27
N LEU A 209 2.02 -3.21 -14.60
CA LEU A 209 2.89 -2.27 -15.28
C LEU A 209 2.47 -2.02 -16.75
N ALA A 210 1.52 -2.76 -17.30
CA ALA A 210 0.93 -2.44 -18.60
C ALA A 210 -0.14 -1.34 -18.52
N ILE A 211 -0.63 -0.99 -17.33
CA ILE A 211 -1.65 0.06 -17.12
C ILE A 211 -1.08 1.43 -17.50
N THR A 212 -1.89 2.22 -18.20
CA THR A 212 -1.54 3.57 -18.65
C THR A 212 -2.54 4.62 -18.19
N ASN A 213 -2.11 5.87 -18.10
CA ASN A 213 -3.00 7.03 -18.03
C ASN A 213 -3.75 7.18 -19.37
N PRO A 214 -4.84 7.98 -19.43
CA PRO A 214 -5.59 8.21 -20.68
C PRO A 214 -4.76 8.79 -21.84
N ASP A 215 -3.64 9.47 -21.55
CA ASP A 215 -2.70 9.99 -22.55
C ASP A 215 -1.67 8.94 -23.04
N GLY A 216 -1.80 7.69 -22.60
CA GLY A 216 -0.89 6.58 -22.91
C GLY A 216 0.41 6.57 -22.08
N SER A 217 0.63 7.56 -21.21
CA SER A 217 1.79 7.59 -20.33
C SER A 217 1.66 6.64 -19.15
N THR A 218 2.77 6.33 -18.49
CA THR A 218 2.79 5.60 -17.20
C THR A 218 3.24 6.51 -16.05
N ALA A 219 3.21 7.83 -16.26
CA ALA A 219 3.63 8.82 -15.28
C ALA A 219 2.81 8.69 -14.00
N ASN A 220 3.49 8.72 -12.86
CA ASN A 220 2.89 8.63 -11.52
C ASN A 220 2.04 7.37 -11.28
N LEU A 221 2.22 6.31 -12.08
CA LEU A 221 1.66 4.98 -11.84
C LEU A 221 2.76 4.05 -11.32
N LEU A 222 2.67 3.65 -10.06
CA LEU A 222 3.69 2.86 -9.36
C LEU A 222 3.13 1.51 -8.97
N LEU A 223 3.96 0.47 -9.00
CA LEU A 223 3.59 -0.83 -8.44
C LEU A 223 3.47 -0.72 -6.91
N ASP A 224 2.40 -1.24 -6.35
CA ASP A 224 2.22 -1.35 -4.91
C ASP A 224 2.94 -2.60 -4.35
N ILE A 225 3.57 -2.49 -3.18
CA ILE A 225 4.47 -3.51 -2.65
C ILE A 225 4.37 -3.61 -1.13
N HIS A 226 3.99 -4.79 -0.66
CA HIS A 226 3.97 -5.14 0.76
C HIS A 226 5.02 -6.21 1.07
N LYS A 227 5.56 -6.22 2.30
CA LYS A 227 6.32 -7.37 2.80
C LYS A 227 6.47 -7.34 4.32
N TYR A 228 6.17 -8.46 4.96
CA TYR A 228 6.47 -8.73 6.37
C TYR A 228 7.66 -9.70 6.53
N LEU A 229 8.20 -9.74 7.76
CA LEU A 229 9.47 -10.41 8.09
C LEU A 229 9.27 -11.70 8.88
N ASP A 230 8.04 -12.00 9.29
CA ASP A 230 7.70 -13.21 10.02
C ASP A 230 7.58 -14.43 9.09
N THR A 231 7.43 -15.60 9.72
CA THR A 231 7.56 -16.91 9.07
C THR A 231 6.63 -17.14 7.87
N ASP A 232 5.49 -16.46 7.82
CA ASP A 232 4.45 -16.64 6.82
C ASP A 232 4.08 -15.33 6.11
N ASN A 233 4.89 -14.27 6.28
CA ASN A 233 4.66 -12.95 5.68
C ASN A 233 3.33 -12.29 6.10
N SER A 234 2.76 -12.64 7.25
CA SER A 234 1.48 -12.13 7.71
C SER A 234 1.58 -10.88 8.60
N GLY A 235 2.75 -10.61 9.19
CA GLY A 235 2.89 -9.57 10.20
C GLY A 235 2.18 -9.89 11.52
N THR A 236 1.92 -11.16 11.81
CA THR A 236 1.17 -11.58 13.01
C THR A 236 2.04 -12.27 14.07
N HIS A 237 3.31 -12.51 13.77
CA HIS A 237 4.25 -13.12 14.71
C HIS A 237 5.28 -12.14 15.25
N ALA A 238 5.70 -12.36 16.50
CA ALA A 238 6.73 -11.52 17.13
C ALA A 238 8.08 -11.66 16.43
N ALA A 239 8.53 -12.90 16.19
CA ALA A 239 9.86 -13.14 15.66
C ALA A 239 9.95 -12.86 14.15
N CYS A 240 11.03 -12.17 13.76
CA CYS A 240 11.42 -12.04 12.37
C CYS A 240 12.31 -13.23 11.97
N THR A 241 12.05 -13.80 10.80
CA THR A 241 12.79 -14.97 10.28
C THR A 241 13.61 -14.65 9.02
N THR A 242 13.50 -13.41 8.50
CA THR A 242 14.16 -12.96 7.28
C THR A 242 14.26 -11.43 7.20
N ASN A 243 15.27 -10.91 6.50
CA ASN A 243 15.39 -9.49 6.10
C ASN A 243 14.76 -9.19 4.73
N ASN A 244 14.19 -10.17 4.04
CA ASN A 244 13.58 -10.02 2.72
C ASN A 244 14.49 -9.45 1.60
N ILE A 245 15.81 -9.32 1.80
CA ILE A 245 16.72 -8.72 0.79
C ILE A 245 16.62 -9.46 -0.54
N GLY A 246 16.44 -10.79 -0.54
CA GLY A 246 16.26 -11.57 -1.77
C GLY A 246 14.99 -11.20 -2.55
N ALA A 247 13.87 -11.00 -1.85
CA ALA A 247 12.60 -10.58 -2.45
C ALA A 247 12.72 -9.16 -3.02
N PHE A 248 13.21 -8.21 -2.22
CA PHE A 248 13.41 -6.83 -2.66
C PHE A 248 14.44 -6.72 -3.80
N THR A 249 15.47 -7.55 -3.82
CA THR A 249 16.42 -7.62 -4.94
C THR A 249 15.74 -8.04 -6.23
N THR A 250 14.86 -9.06 -6.16
CA THR A 250 14.13 -9.57 -7.32
C THR A 250 13.24 -8.50 -7.93
N ILE A 251 12.37 -7.89 -7.11
CA ILE A 251 11.45 -6.85 -7.61
C ILE A 251 12.21 -5.58 -8.03
N ALA A 252 13.27 -5.17 -7.33
CA ALA A 252 14.07 -4.00 -7.72
C ALA A 252 14.73 -4.19 -9.09
N ARG A 253 15.31 -5.38 -9.36
CA ARG A 253 15.88 -5.70 -10.69
C ARG A 253 14.81 -5.69 -11.77
N TYR A 254 13.63 -6.22 -11.47
CA TYR A 254 12.52 -6.26 -12.41
C TYR A 254 11.98 -4.86 -12.73
N LEU A 255 11.78 -4.01 -11.73
CA LEU A 255 11.37 -2.61 -11.92
C LEU A 255 12.39 -1.84 -12.76
N ARG A 256 13.69 -2.02 -12.50
CA ARG A 256 14.77 -1.42 -13.31
C ARG A 256 14.71 -1.86 -14.76
N SER A 257 14.51 -3.16 -15.02
CA SER A 257 14.48 -3.68 -16.39
C SER A 257 13.28 -3.19 -17.18
N LYS A 258 12.17 -2.88 -16.50
CA LYS A 258 10.97 -2.29 -17.11
C LYS A 258 11.02 -0.76 -17.17
N GLY A 259 12.02 -0.10 -16.56
CA GLY A 259 12.06 1.36 -16.43
C GLY A 259 10.90 1.90 -15.61
N ARG A 260 10.42 1.12 -14.63
CA ARG A 260 9.28 1.43 -13.77
C ARG A 260 9.69 1.56 -12.32
N LYS A 261 8.79 2.09 -11.50
CA LYS A 261 8.98 2.29 -10.06
C LYS A 261 7.89 1.58 -9.27
N GLY A 262 8.21 1.26 -8.03
CA GLY A 262 7.27 0.79 -7.03
C GLY A 262 7.30 1.68 -5.79
N PHE A 263 6.34 1.45 -4.92
CA PHE A 263 6.24 2.05 -3.60
C PHE A 263 6.09 0.91 -2.59
N VAL A 264 6.91 0.87 -1.54
CA VAL A 264 6.71 -0.08 -0.44
C VAL A 264 5.74 0.55 0.55
N SER A 265 4.45 0.30 0.39
CA SER A 265 3.36 0.97 1.14
C SER A 265 3.05 0.29 2.47
N GLU A 266 3.53 -0.95 2.65
CA GLU A 266 3.38 -1.66 3.92
C GLU A 266 4.55 -2.60 4.21
N THR A 267 5.13 -2.42 5.39
CA THR A 267 6.02 -3.39 6.02
C THR A 267 6.04 -3.14 7.53
N GLY A 268 6.22 -4.17 8.33
CA GLY A 268 6.28 -4.03 9.77
C GLY A 268 7.04 -5.17 10.41
N ALA A 269 7.44 -4.95 11.66
CA ALA A 269 8.10 -5.94 12.48
C ALA A 269 7.75 -5.67 13.95
N SER A 270 7.86 -6.68 14.81
CA SER A 270 7.68 -6.46 16.24
C SER A 270 8.97 -5.92 16.88
N SER A 271 8.90 -5.61 18.18
CA SER A 271 10.09 -5.24 18.98
C SER A 271 10.95 -6.44 19.43
N ASP A 272 10.70 -7.65 18.91
CA ASP A 272 11.55 -8.82 19.18
C ASP A 272 13.00 -8.58 18.72
N VAL A 273 13.96 -9.17 19.43
CA VAL A 273 15.39 -8.97 19.15
C VAL A 273 15.79 -9.44 17.74
N SER A 274 15.13 -10.47 17.21
CA SER A 274 15.35 -10.93 15.84
C SER A 274 15.03 -9.84 14.81
N CYS A 275 13.98 -9.05 15.08
CA CYS A 275 13.51 -7.99 14.19
C CYS A 275 14.45 -6.78 14.15
N MET A 276 15.13 -6.47 15.25
CA MET A 276 16.07 -5.34 15.30
C MET A 276 17.24 -5.49 14.32
N THR A 277 17.60 -6.72 13.92
CA THR A 277 18.62 -6.94 12.89
C THR A 277 17.99 -7.01 11.50
N GLU A 278 16.97 -7.85 11.33
CA GLU A 278 16.42 -8.14 10.00
C GLU A 278 15.66 -6.94 9.40
N PHE A 279 14.88 -6.22 10.21
CA PHE A 279 14.10 -5.06 9.74
C PHE A 279 15.00 -3.87 9.36
N CYS A 280 16.01 -3.61 10.19
CA CYS A 280 17.06 -2.63 9.90
C CYS A 280 17.75 -2.94 8.55
N ALA A 281 18.09 -4.20 8.29
CA ALA A 281 18.74 -4.63 7.05
C ALA A 281 17.82 -4.47 5.82
N GLN A 282 16.55 -4.86 5.95
CA GLN A 282 15.54 -4.67 4.91
C GLN A 282 15.42 -3.20 4.52
N ASN A 283 15.20 -2.32 5.51
CA ASN A 283 14.91 -0.91 5.26
C ASN A 283 16.14 -0.19 4.73
N ALA A 284 17.35 -0.55 5.17
CA ALA A 284 18.60 -0.08 4.57
C ALA A 284 18.72 -0.50 3.09
N PHE A 285 18.31 -1.71 2.74
CA PHE A 285 18.31 -2.17 1.35
C PHE A 285 17.31 -1.39 0.50
N ILE A 286 16.06 -1.23 0.95
CA ILE A 286 15.03 -0.46 0.23
C ILE A 286 15.53 0.96 -0.02
N ASN A 287 16.08 1.62 1.01
CA ASN A 287 16.64 2.96 0.92
C ASN A 287 17.73 3.09 -0.15
N ARG A 288 18.65 2.13 -0.26
CA ARG A 288 19.73 2.16 -1.26
C ARG A 288 19.26 1.88 -2.69
N ASN A 289 18.03 1.41 -2.88
CA ASN A 289 17.44 1.11 -4.19
C ASN A 289 16.38 2.17 -4.58
N SER A 290 16.61 3.43 -4.20
CA SER A 290 15.69 4.57 -4.41
C SER A 290 15.46 4.99 -5.86
N ASP A 291 16.24 4.45 -6.79
CA ASP A 291 15.99 4.63 -8.23
C ASP A 291 14.69 3.95 -8.67
N VAL A 292 14.31 2.87 -7.99
CA VAL A 292 13.08 2.11 -8.29
C VAL A 292 12.06 2.11 -7.16
N PHE A 293 12.47 2.28 -5.90
CA PHE A 293 11.55 2.45 -4.78
C PHE A 293 11.36 3.94 -4.48
N THR A 294 10.15 4.44 -4.70
CA THR A 294 9.82 5.86 -4.50
C THR A 294 9.63 6.19 -3.01
N GLY A 295 9.07 5.25 -2.26
CA GLY A 295 8.85 5.40 -0.84
C GLY A 295 8.77 4.09 -0.08
N LEU A 296 8.75 4.23 1.24
CA LEU A 296 8.66 3.18 2.24
C LEU A 296 7.75 3.65 3.37
N VAL A 297 6.67 2.92 3.64
CA VAL A 297 5.72 3.16 4.73
C VAL A 297 5.74 1.98 5.69
N ALA A 298 5.86 2.26 6.99
CA ALA A 298 5.79 1.24 8.02
C ALA A 298 4.40 1.09 8.63
N TRP A 299 4.03 -0.15 8.93
CA TRP A 299 2.85 -0.54 9.70
C TRP A 299 3.23 -0.83 11.16
N GLY A 300 2.55 -0.28 12.18
CA GLY A 300 1.45 0.69 12.11
C GLY A 300 1.26 1.51 13.39
N ALA A 301 0.66 2.70 13.27
CA ALA A 301 0.34 3.65 14.34
C ALA A 301 -1.13 4.10 14.25
N GLY A 302 -1.49 5.28 14.75
CA GLY A 302 -2.87 5.78 14.74
C GLY A 302 -3.67 5.25 15.92
N SER A 303 -4.76 4.52 15.65
CA SER A 303 -5.65 3.97 16.68
C SER A 303 -5.12 2.70 17.35
N PHE A 304 -3.98 2.15 16.91
CA PHE A 304 -3.32 1.07 17.63
C PHE A 304 -2.75 1.54 18.97
N GLY A 305 -2.91 0.71 20.00
CA GLY A 305 -2.21 0.90 21.28
C GLY A 305 -0.71 0.63 21.17
N THR A 306 0.07 1.07 22.16
CA THR A 306 1.51 0.78 22.26
C THR A 306 1.83 -0.69 22.51
N ASP A 307 0.82 -1.48 22.90
CA ASP A 307 0.88 -2.91 23.16
C ASP A 307 0.54 -3.78 21.94
N TYR A 308 0.10 -3.17 20.83
CA TYR A 308 -0.05 -3.88 19.56
C TYR A 308 1.30 -4.45 19.10
N LEU A 309 1.28 -5.67 18.57
CA LEU A 309 2.48 -6.45 18.23
C LEU A 309 3.46 -5.69 17.32
N LEU A 310 2.94 -5.00 16.30
CA LEU A 310 3.72 -4.21 15.34
C LEU A 310 3.60 -2.70 15.60
N SER A 311 3.30 -2.31 16.85
CA SER A 311 3.02 -0.91 17.17
C SER A 311 4.21 0.00 16.91
N LEU A 312 3.93 1.06 16.15
CA LEU A 312 4.77 2.24 16.01
C LEU A 312 4.11 3.46 16.67
N THR A 313 2.98 3.28 17.36
CA THR A 313 2.33 4.37 18.11
C THR A 313 3.30 4.92 19.15
N PRO A 314 3.60 6.23 19.13
CA PRO A 314 4.52 6.81 20.10
C PRO A 314 3.90 6.83 21.50
N SER A 315 4.73 6.58 22.50
CA SER A 315 4.33 6.68 23.92
C SER A 315 4.38 8.13 24.40
N SER A 316 3.54 8.49 25.38
CA SER A 316 3.64 9.79 26.04
C SER A 316 4.55 9.68 27.27
N GLN A 317 5.63 10.47 27.29
CA GLN A 317 6.59 10.57 28.40
C GLN A 317 6.83 12.05 28.71
N ASP A 318 6.54 12.46 29.95
CA ASP A 318 6.68 13.84 30.42
C ASP A 318 6.00 14.89 29.50
N GLY A 319 4.84 14.52 28.95
CA GLY A 319 4.05 15.39 28.06
C GLY A 319 4.59 15.48 26.62
N ARG A 320 5.53 14.62 26.23
CA ARG A 320 6.07 14.51 24.87
C ARG A 320 5.84 13.12 24.30
N LEU A 321 5.65 13.05 22.99
CA LEU A 321 5.63 11.79 22.27
C LEU A 321 7.06 11.25 22.09
N VAL A 322 7.22 9.95 22.27
CA VAL A 322 8.48 9.21 22.20
C VAL A 322 8.27 7.92 21.44
N ASP A 323 8.94 7.77 20.29
CA ASP A 323 8.83 6.55 19.49
C ASP A 323 9.49 5.34 20.13
N THR A 324 9.05 4.19 19.62
CA THR A 324 9.64 2.89 19.91
C THR A 324 11.09 2.78 19.46
N ALA A 325 11.84 1.85 20.06
CA ALA A 325 13.21 1.58 19.65
C ALA A 325 13.28 1.10 18.19
N LEU A 326 12.29 0.31 17.74
CA LEU A 326 12.20 -0.18 16.37
C LEU A 326 12.06 0.97 15.37
N MET A 327 11.17 1.94 15.63
CA MET A 327 10.98 3.14 14.80
C MET A 327 12.29 3.91 14.65
N LYS A 328 12.95 4.23 15.78
CA LYS A 328 14.18 5.03 15.78
C LYS A 328 15.34 4.29 15.08
N GLN A 329 15.57 3.03 15.44
CA GLN A 329 16.78 2.31 15.04
C GLN A 329 16.67 1.63 13.68
N CYS A 330 15.49 1.14 13.29
CA CYS A 330 15.30 0.36 12.07
C CYS A 330 14.46 1.02 11.00
N PHE A 331 13.82 2.15 11.29
CA PHE A 331 13.07 2.90 10.29
C PHE A 331 13.73 4.25 10.00
N LEU A 332 13.83 5.12 11.01
CA LEU A 332 14.38 6.48 10.87
C LEU A 332 15.90 6.45 10.63
N ALA A 333 16.67 5.73 11.44
CA ALA A 333 18.13 5.70 11.30
C ALA A 333 18.60 5.16 9.94
N PRO A 334 18.07 4.05 9.38
CA PRO A 334 18.48 3.60 8.04
C PRO A 334 18.18 4.61 6.93
N TRP A 335 17.08 5.36 7.03
CA TRP A 335 16.77 6.42 6.07
C TRP A 335 17.68 7.63 6.24
N ASN A 336 17.89 8.10 7.47
CA ASN A 336 18.76 9.25 7.78
C ASN A 336 20.24 9.00 7.46
N ASN A 337 20.71 7.78 7.65
CA ASN A 337 22.09 7.39 7.39
C ASN A 337 22.34 6.96 5.93
N SER A 338 21.28 6.83 5.12
CA SER A 338 21.45 6.54 3.70
C SER A 338 21.94 7.79 2.96
N PRO A 339 22.87 7.66 1.99
CA PRO A 339 23.36 8.80 1.22
C PRO A 339 22.19 9.61 0.67
N SER A 340 22.21 10.93 0.83
CA SER A 340 21.23 11.78 0.17
C SER A 340 21.68 12.02 -1.26
N ASN A 341 20.77 11.80 -2.22
CA ASN A 341 20.92 12.41 -3.53
C ASN A 341 20.55 13.89 -3.40
N ASN A 342 21.36 14.67 -2.68
CA ASN A 342 21.46 16.10 -2.92
C ASN A 342 22.16 16.29 -4.27
N GLY A 343 21.47 15.87 -5.33
CA GLY A 343 21.85 16.16 -6.69
C GLY A 343 21.83 17.66 -6.83
N THR A 344 23.01 18.29 -6.74
CA THR A 344 23.36 19.31 -7.72
C THR A 344 22.91 18.76 -9.07
N ILE A 345 21.77 19.24 -9.56
CA ILE A 345 21.44 19.14 -10.97
C ILE A 345 22.71 19.62 -11.68
N PRO A 346 23.41 18.82 -12.50
CA PRO A 346 24.48 19.36 -13.30
C PRO A 346 23.83 20.45 -14.13
N THR A 347 24.11 21.71 -13.80
CA THR A 347 23.80 22.81 -14.68
C THR A 347 24.47 22.42 -15.98
N ARG A 348 23.66 22.17 -17.00
CA ARG A 348 24.16 21.91 -18.34
C ARG A 348 24.85 23.20 -18.74
N THR A 349 26.14 23.31 -18.46
CA THR A 349 26.98 24.35 -19.02
C THR A 349 26.89 24.12 -20.50
N LEU A 350 26.09 24.95 -21.18
CA LEU A 350 26.16 25.03 -22.63
C LEU A 350 27.63 25.32 -22.93
N ALA A 351 28.31 24.32 -23.46
CA ALA A 351 29.57 24.55 -24.12
C ALA A 351 29.26 25.50 -25.27
N THR A 352 29.59 26.78 -25.09
CA THR A 352 29.69 27.76 -26.16
C THR A 352 30.75 27.24 -27.12
N ALA A 353 30.29 26.61 -28.20
CA ALA A 353 31.15 26.33 -29.34
C ALA A 353 31.61 27.68 -29.92
N SER A 354 32.92 27.94 -29.84
CA SER A 354 33.55 29.01 -30.62
C SER A 354 33.55 28.65 -32.10
N PRO A 355 33.38 29.61 -33.02
CA PRO A 355 33.36 29.31 -34.44
C PRO A 355 34.80 29.15 -34.94
N THR A 356 35.14 27.97 -35.45
CA THR A 356 36.31 27.80 -36.33
C THR A 356 35.83 27.48 -37.73
N ALA A 357 36.42 28.19 -38.69
CA ALA A 357 36.00 28.30 -40.07
C ALA A 357 36.22 27.02 -40.91
N SER A 358 35.26 26.83 -41.83
CA SER A 358 35.38 26.30 -43.20
C SER A 358 35.84 24.86 -43.44
N THR A 359 34.94 24.05 -44.01
CA THR A 359 35.05 23.68 -45.44
C THR A 359 33.70 23.21 -45.99
N LEU A 360 33.26 23.87 -47.07
CA LEU A 360 32.04 23.61 -47.80
C LEU A 360 32.26 22.41 -48.73
N LEU A 361 31.58 21.29 -48.53
CA LEU A 361 31.48 20.23 -49.53
C LEU A 361 30.06 20.25 -50.11
N VAL A 362 29.94 20.78 -51.32
CA VAL A 362 28.72 20.76 -52.12
C VAL A 362 28.53 19.34 -52.66
N LEU A 363 27.42 18.70 -52.32
CA LEU A 363 26.91 17.52 -53.03
C LEU A 363 25.50 17.84 -53.53
N THR A 364 25.43 18.03 -54.84
CA THR A 364 24.22 18.26 -55.63
C THR A 364 23.32 17.03 -55.65
N SER A 365 22.02 17.30 -55.61
CA SER A 365 20.89 16.39 -55.71
C SER A 365 20.87 15.50 -56.94
N THR A 366 20.37 14.27 -56.80
CA THR A 366 19.53 13.61 -57.82
C THR A 366 18.42 12.79 -57.15
N LEU A 367 17.18 13.23 -57.36
CA LEU A 367 15.95 12.47 -57.14
C LEU A 367 15.84 11.36 -58.19
N LEU A 368 15.63 10.11 -57.76
CA LEU A 368 14.99 9.09 -58.61
C LEU A 368 13.93 8.34 -57.81
N SER A 369 12.71 8.50 -58.29
CA SER A 369 11.47 7.79 -58.00
C SER A 369 11.42 6.43 -58.69
N THR A 370 10.89 5.38 -58.03
CA THR A 370 10.33 4.16 -58.64
C THR A 370 9.34 3.45 -57.68
N PRO A 371 8.43 2.59 -58.20
CA PRO A 371 7.01 2.71 -57.91
C PRO A 371 6.37 1.59 -57.08
N THR A 372 5.14 1.88 -56.68
CA THR A 372 4.10 1.01 -56.13
C THR A 372 3.64 -0.08 -57.13
N ALA A 373 3.56 -1.33 -56.68
CA ALA A 373 2.70 -2.39 -57.22
C ALA A 373 2.31 -3.33 -56.05
N LEU A 374 1.04 -3.32 -55.60
CA LEU A 374 -0.02 -4.26 -55.99
C LEU A 374 0.30 -5.73 -55.68
N LEU A 375 -0.14 -6.20 -54.51
CA LEU A 375 -0.55 -7.58 -54.29
C LEU A 375 -1.97 -7.60 -53.70
N THR A 376 -2.93 -7.93 -54.57
CA THR A 376 -4.23 -8.48 -54.26
C THR A 376 -4.10 -9.98 -54.00
N ALA A 377 -4.64 -10.47 -52.88
CA ALA A 377 -5.07 -11.86 -52.72
C ALA A 377 -6.29 -11.90 -51.78
N SER A 378 -7.22 -12.77 -52.16
CA SER A 378 -8.66 -12.67 -51.95
C SER A 378 -9.18 -13.05 -50.56
N LEU A 379 -10.21 -12.32 -50.13
CA LEU A 379 -11.22 -12.76 -49.17
C LEU A 379 -11.98 -13.96 -49.71
N GLY A 380 -12.05 -15.03 -48.93
CA GLY A 380 -12.96 -16.16 -49.12
C GLY A 380 -13.92 -16.26 -47.95
N LEU A 381 -15.12 -15.70 -48.10
CA LEU A 381 -16.31 -16.01 -47.31
C LEU A 381 -17.14 -17.03 -48.08
N PRO A 382 -17.83 -17.97 -47.41
CA PRO A 382 -19.08 -18.50 -47.92
C PRO A 382 -20.24 -18.09 -47.00
N ILE A 383 -21.29 -17.54 -47.63
CA ILE A 383 -22.60 -17.22 -47.04
C ILE A 383 -23.60 -18.29 -47.49
N PHE A 384 -24.29 -18.84 -46.49
CA PHE A 384 -25.64 -19.44 -46.43
C PHE A 384 -26.08 -20.58 -47.36
N GLY A 385 -26.55 -21.65 -46.70
CA GLY A 385 -27.54 -22.59 -47.21
C GLY A 385 -28.10 -23.46 -46.07
N THR A 386 -29.19 -23.02 -45.44
CA THR A 386 -30.13 -23.87 -44.69
C THR A 386 -31.29 -24.26 -45.62
N PRO A 387 -31.89 -25.45 -45.49
CA PRO A 387 -33.09 -25.54 -44.66
C PRO A 387 -33.26 -26.82 -43.82
N GLN A 388 -33.78 -26.59 -42.61
CA GLN A 388 -34.75 -27.36 -41.81
C GLN A 388 -34.78 -28.90 -41.69
N ASN A 389 -35.00 -29.28 -40.42
CA ASN A 389 -35.76 -30.40 -39.86
C ASN A 389 -35.21 -31.84 -39.99
N SER A 390 -34.80 -32.43 -38.88
CA SER A 390 -35.75 -33.11 -37.96
C SER A 390 -35.04 -33.78 -36.77
N SER A 391 -35.78 -33.82 -35.68
CA SER A 391 -35.53 -34.47 -34.40
C SER A 391 -35.22 -35.98 -34.47
N SER A 392 -34.33 -36.48 -33.60
CA SER A 392 -34.65 -37.58 -32.66
C SER A 392 -33.51 -37.91 -31.68
N LYS A 393 -33.95 -38.35 -30.50
CA LYS A 393 -33.22 -38.84 -29.32
C LYS A 393 -32.35 -40.07 -29.63
N GLY A 394 -31.31 -40.31 -28.82
CA GLY A 394 -30.73 -41.65 -28.71
C GLY A 394 -29.37 -41.73 -28.01
N SER A 395 -29.42 -41.98 -26.71
CA SER A 395 -28.34 -42.46 -25.83
C SER A 395 -27.67 -43.77 -26.29
N SER A 396 -26.37 -43.95 -26.02
CA SER A 396 -25.73 -45.10 -25.31
C SER A 396 -24.29 -45.43 -25.77
N LYS A 397 -23.62 -46.22 -24.93
CA LYS A 397 -22.18 -46.46 -24.70
C LYS A 397 -21.50 -47.44 -25.67
N SER A 398 -20.15 -47.41 -25.64
CA SER A 398 -19.14 -48.52 -25.82
C SER A 398 -19.11 -49.25 -27.17
N SER A 399 -18.00 -49.73 -27.75
CA SER A 399 -16.61 -49.99 -27.32
C SER A 399 -15.78 -50.36 -28.58
N ASP A 400 -14.45 -50.21 -28.47
CA ASP A 400 -13.35 -50.92 -29.15
C ASP A 400 -13.25 -50.96 -30.69
N THR A 401 -12.11 -50.50 -31.23
CA THR A 401 -11.05 -51.37 -31.79
C THR A 401 -9.80 -50.54 -32.13
N ALA A 402 -8.63 -51.09 -31.78
CA ALA A 402 -7.30 -50.53 -31.91
C ALA A 402 -6.82 -50.31 -33.36
N SER A 403 -5.89 -49.37 -33.54
CA SER A 403 -4.87 -49.44 -34.60
C SER A 403 -3.59 -48.75 -34.13
N GLN A 404 -2.51 -49.54 -34.12
CA GLN A 404 -1.15 -49.14 -33.74
C GLN A 404 -0.57 -48.18 -34.78
N SER A 405 0.12 -47.14 -34.31
CA SER A 405 1.19 -46.50 -35.09
C SER A 405 2.37 -46.18 -34.17
N THR A 406 3.53 -46.70 -34.56
CA THR A 406 4.83 -46.56 -33.93
C THR A 406 5.46 -45.23 -34.35
N ILE A 407 5.79 -44.35 -33.38
CA ILE A 407 6.68 -43.22 -33.62
C ILE A 407 7.73 -43.10 -32.49
N ASN A 408 8.96 -43.36 -32.94
CA ASN A 408 10.30 -42.98 -32.48
C ASN A 408 10.45 -42.12 -31.20
N THR A 409 11.13 -42.69 -30.21
CA THR A 409 11.65 -42.00 -29.01
C THR A 409 13.04 -41.42 -29.25
N SER A 410 13.16 -40.09 -29.15
CA SER A 410 14.44 -39.43 -28.85
C SER A 410 14.16 -38.12 -28.13
N ASN A 411 14.69 -38.00 -26.91
CA ASN A 411 14.82 -36.80 -26.07
C ASN A 411 13.54 -36.23 -25.45
N VAL A 412 13.03 -36.90 -24.41
CA VAL A 412 12.26 -36.23 -23.34
C VAL A 412 12.84 -36.66 -21.99
N LEU A 413 13.47 -35.71 -21.32
CA LEU A 413 13.91 -35.83 -19.92
C LEU A 413 12.66 -35.59 -19.05
N ILE A 414 12.09 -36.65 -18.49
CA ILE A 414 11.00 -36.55 -17.51
C ILE A 414 11.64 -36.40 -16.13
N LEU A 415 11.62 -35.19 -15.58
CA LEU A 415 11.81 -34.97 -14.15
C LEU A 415 10.48 -35.28 -13.46
N THR A 416 10.43 -36.40 -12.74
CA THR A 416 9.35 -36.71 -11.82
C THR A 416 9.55 -35.89 -10.54
N ASP A 417 8.84 -34.77 -10.41
CA ASP A 417 8.70 -34.13 -9.11
C ASP A 417 7.50 -34.71 -8.37
N THR A 418 7.80 -35.14 -7.16
CA THR A 418 6.88 -35.67 -6.17
C THR A 418 6.05 -34.53 -5.60
N LEU A 419 4.73 -34.56 -5.85
CA LEU A 419 3.79 -33.64 -5.21
C LEU A 419 3.75 -33.94 -3.70
N LEU A 420 4.31 -33.05 -2.89
CA LEU A 420 3.93 -32.96 -1.48
C LEU A 420 2.56 -32.29 -1.39
N GLN A 421 1.59 -33.02 -0.84
CA GLN A 421 0.33 -32.50 -0.35
C GLN A 421 0.61 -31.44 0.73
N SER A 422 0.43 -30.16 0.40
CA SER A 422 0.30 -29.10 1.39
C SER A 422 -1.13 -29.11 1.93
N THR A 423 -1.26 -29.52 3.18
CA THR A 423 -2.45 -29.40 4.01
C THR A 423 -2.90 -27.94 4.04
N ILE A 424 -4.12 -27.66 3.61
CA ILE A 424 -4.80 -26.39 3.90
C ILE A 424 -4.99 -26.35 5.42
N GLN A 425 -4.20 -25.52 6.10
CA GLN A 425 -4.43 -25.15 7.48
C GLN A 425 -4.86 -23.69 7.53
N THR A 426 -6.05 -23.51 8.09
CA THR A 426 -6.78 -22.28 8.32
C THR A 426 -5.88 -21.21 8.96
N LEU A 427 -5.76 -20.08 8.27
CA LEU A 427 -5.12 -18.86 8.74
C LEU A 427 -5.91 -18.32 9.95
N ALA A 428 -5.26 -18.21 11.11
CA ALA A 428 -5.84 -17.63 12.31
C ALA A 428 -5.49 -16.13 12.35
N ILE A 429 -6.52 -15.28 12.28
CA ILE A 429 -6.41 -13.82 12.21
C ILE A 429 -6.33 -13.25 13.63
N ALA A 430 -5.34 -12.39 13.88
CA ALA A 430 -5.37 -11.45 14.98
C ALA A 430 -6.16 -10.21 14.55
N THR A 431 -7.47 -10.22 14.80
CA THR A 431 -8.26 -8.98 14.78
C THR A 431 -7.90 -8.20 16.04
N GLY A 432 -7.52 -6.93 15.89
CA GLY A 432 -7.45 -6.02 17.02
C GLY A 432 -8.83 -5.94 17.67
N SER A 433 -9.02 -6.64 18.78
CA SER A 433 -10.22 -6.48 19.60
C SER A 433 -10.13 -5.15 20.32
N PRO A 434 -11.20 -4.33 20.34
CA PRO A 434 -11.20 -3.09 21.12
C PRO A 434 -11.02 -3.42 22.61
N PRO A 435 -10.34 -2.56 23.40
CA PRO A 435 -10.28 -2.77 24.84
C PRO A 435 -11.69 -2.78 25.42
N ALA A 436 -11.94 -3.73 26.34
CA ALA A 436 -13.25 -3.95 26.92
C ALA A 436 -13.79 -2.67 27.58
N ARG A 437 -15.01 -2.26 27.19
CA ARG A 437 -15.80 -1.28 27.95
C ARG A 437 -16.09 -1.85 29.34
N SER A 438 -15.60 -1.16 30.37
CA SER A 438 -16.07 -1.36 31.74
C SER A 438 -17.53 -0.91 31.87
N GLY A 439 -18.46 -1.84 32.08
CA GLY A 439 -19.81 -1.50 32.53
C GLY A 439 -20.89 -2.52 32.19
N PHE A 440 -21.52 -3.04 33.23
CA PHE A 440 -22.81 -3.74 33.27
C PHE A 440 -22.85 -5.22 32.86
N ALA A 441 -22.88 -6.06 33.90
CA ALA A 441 -23.27 -7.46 33.86
C ALA A 441 -24.77 -7.60 33.53
N GLY A 442 -25.08 -8.38 32.48
CA GLY A 442 -26.42 -8.80 32.10
C GLY A 442 -26.40 -10.30 31.78
N LEU A 443 -27.04 -11.06 32.66
CA LEU A 443 -27.08 -12.52 32.72
C LEU A 443 -28.06 -13.11 31.68
N LEU A 444 -27.61 -14.05 30.83
CA LEU A 444 -28.48 -15.02 30.16
C LEU A 444 -27.82 -16.42 30.21
N THR A 445 -28.44 -17.31 30.99
CA THR A 445 -28.08 -18.70 31.21
C THR A 445 -28.61 -19.62 30.11
N ALA A 446 -27.76 -20.49 29.56
CA ALA A 446 -28.16 -21.72 28.87
C ALA A 446 -28.29 -22.87 29.89
N GLN A 447 -29.41 -23.59 29.82
CA GLN A 447 -29.70 -24.78 30.64
C GLN A 447 -29.06 -26.04 30.03
N SER A 448 -28.32 -26.78 30.86
CA SER A 448 -28.30 -28.25 30.84
C SER A 448 -27.88 -28.75 32.22
N GLY A 449 -28.81 -29.33 32.98
CA GLY A 449 -28.51 -30.10 34.20
C GLY A 449 -28.46 -31.61 33.92
N PRO A 450 -28.34 -32.49 34.93
CA PRO A 450 -28.17 -32.20 36.36
C PRO A 450 -27.10 -33.07 37.07
N ALA A 451 -26.56 -32.55 38.19
CA ALA A 451 -26.25 -33.33 39.41
C ALA A 451 -26.02 -32.37 40.60
N SER A 452 -26.96 -32.37 41.54
CA SER A 452 -26.92 -31.71 42.88
C SER A 452 -26.12 -32.55 43.90
N PRO A 453 -25.99 -32.16 45.20
CA PRO A 453 -26.27 -30.88 45.90
C PRO A 453 -24.99 -30.35 46.64
N THR A 454 -24.95 -29.19 47.31
CA THR A 454 -25.35 -29.03 48.74
C THR A 454 -25.13 -27.56 49.21
N GLN A 455 -26.20 -26.93 49.74
CA GLN A 455 -26.30 -25.92 50.84
C GLN A 455 -25.46 -24.61 50.79
N ALA A 456 -25.89 -23.43 51.24
CA ALA A 456 -27.13 -22.93 51.84
C ALA A 456 -27.12 -21.38 51.86
N SER A 457 -28.33 -20.81 51.92
CA SER A 457 -28.76 -19.56 52.59
C SER A 457 -28.14 -18.19 52.23
N THR A 458 -28.99 -17.31 51.69
CA THR A 458 -28.95 -15.85 51.92
C THR A 458 -30.28 -15.37 52.52
N LEU A 459 -30.18 -14.40 53.42
CA LEU A 459 -31.29 -13.62 53.97
C LEU A 459 -31.36 -12.24 53.29
N THR A 460 -32.59 -11.77 53.23
CA THR A 460 -33.23 -10.55 52.71
C THR A 460 -32.63 -9.17 53.03
N ALA A 461 -32.66 -8.31 51.99
CA ALA A 461 -33.21 -6.94 51.87
C ALA A 461 -33.14 -5.92 53.04
N ALA A 462 -32.73 -4.67 52.71
CA ALA A 462 -33.57 -3.45 52.78
C ALA A 462 -32.82 -2.15 52.41
N SER A 463 -33.60 -1.19 51.92
CA SER A 463 -33.40 0.21 51.51
C SER A 463 -32.92 1.20 52.58
N THR A 464 -32.33 2.35 52.20
CA THR A 464 -32.89 3.75 52.22
C THR A 464 -31.83 4.88 52.13
N GLU A 465 -32.14 5.88 51.28
CA GLU A 465 -32.06 7.36 51.42
C GLU A 465 -30.80 8.22 51.77
N THR A 466 -30.66 9.27 50.94
CA THR A 466 -30.42 10.73 51.22
C THR A 466 -29.03 11.38 51.45
N ALA A 467 -28.87 12.50 50.70
CA ALA A 467 -28.40 13.85 51.10
C ALA A 467 -27.05 14.39 50.54
N SER A 468 -27.15 15.49 49.78
CA SER A 468 -26.12 16.53 49.57
C SER A 468 -26.03 17.47 50.80
N PRO A 469 -24.99 18.31 50.91
CA PRO A 469 -25.18 19.74 50.60
C PRO A 469 -23.97 20.49 49.96
N GLU A 470 -24.23 21.75 49.60
CA GLU A 470 -23.43 22.74 48.87
C GLU A 470 -22.46 23.62 49.71
N ASN A 471 -21.67 24.43 48.98
CA ASN A 471 -21.25 25.84 49.19
C ASN A 471 -19.91 26.19 49.89
N GLY A 472 -19.19 27.16 49.28
CA GLY A 472 -18.34 28.11 50.01
C GLY A 472 -17.15 28.74 49.25
N ALA A 473 -17.28 30.00 48.84
CA ALA A 473 -16.27 30.85 48.19
C ALA A 473 -15.24 31.50 49.16
N GLY A 474 -14.14 32.08 48.63
CA GLY A 474 -13.27 33.00 49.38
C GLY A 474 -12.04 33.51 48.59
N SER A 475 -11.86 34.84 48.58
CA SER A 475 -10.97 35.60 47.69
C SER A 475 -9.75 36.25 48.38
N VAL A 476 -8.76 36.66 47.57
CA VAL A 476 -7.75 37.76 47.69
C VAL A 476 -6.70 37.75 48.82
N ALA A 477 -5.41 37.84 48.44
CA ALA A 477 -4.42 38.75 49.04
C ALA A 477 -3.23 39.03 48.11
N VAL A 478 -2.87 40.32 48.04
CA VAL A 478 -1.80 40.96 47.26
C VAL A 478 -0.50 40.96 48.07
N GLY A 479 0.66 40.85 47.41
CA GLY A 479 1.97 41.04 48.02
C GLY A 479 3.04 41.42 47.00
N THR A 480 3.62 42.60 47.18
CA THR A 480 4.48 43.37 46.27
C THR A 480 5.98 43.00 46.30
N LEU A 481 6.60 43.15 45.13
CA LEU A 481 8.01 43.47 44.74
C LEU A 481 8.92 44.14 45.81
N PRO A 482 10.28 44.04 45.73
CA PRO A 482 11.11 44.65 44.66
C PRO A 482 12.28 43.78 44.12
N GLY A 483 12.63 43.88 42.84
CA GLY A 483 13.76 44.69 42.32
C GLY A 483 15.08 43.90 42.40
N TRP A 484 15.82 43.64 41.32
CA TRP A 484 16.84 44.54 40.75
C TRP A 484 17.29 44.05 39.36
N ILE A 485 17.16 44.93 38.36
CA ILE A 485 18.15 45.40 37.37
C ILE A 485 18.94 44.38 36.49
N CYS A 486 18.58 44.41 35.21
CA CYS A 486 19.35 44.36 33.95
C CYS A 486 20.86 44.03 33.95
N VAL A 487 21.29 43.16 33.01
CA VAL A 487 22.29 43.49 31.96
C VAL A 487 22.01 42.67 30.69
N PHE A 488 21.81 43.38 29.57
CA PHE A 488 21.93 42.91 28.20
C PHE A 488 23.42 42.77 27.83
N ILE A 489 23.85 41.67 27.22
CA ILE A 489 25.00 41.67 26.30
C ILE A 489 24.63 40.85 25.06
N ALA A 490 24.49 41.56 23.95
CA ALA A 490 24.60 41.01 22.61
C ALA A 490 26.08 40.92 22.24
N ILE A 491 26.50 39.80 21.65
CA ILE A 491 27.74 39.74 20.87
C ILE A 491 27.39 39.21 19.48
N VAL A 492 27.58 40.10 18.51
CA VAL A 492 27.73 39.81 17.08
C VAL A 492 29.22 39.92 16.78
N SER A 493 29.79 38.91 16.12
CA SER A 493 30.96 38.97 15.20
C SER A 493 31.11 37.59 14.56
N LEU A 494 30.73 37.41 13.30
CA LEU A 494 31.64 37.41 12.13
C LEU A 494 32.69 36.29 12.18
N ILE A 495 32.39 35.17 11.52
CA ILE A 495 33.07 34.58 10.33
C ILE A 495 32.08 33.64 9.66
#